data_AF-A0A067TIP2-F1
#
_entry.id   AF-A0A067TIP2-F1
#
_cell.length_a   1.000
_cell.length_b   1.000
_cell.length_c   1.000
_cell.angle_alpha   90.00
_cell.angle_beta   90.00
_cell.angle_gamma   90.00
#
_symmetry.space_group_name_H-M   'P 1'
#
loop_
_entity.id
_entity.type
_entity.pdbx_description
1 polymer ?
#
loop_
_entity_poly.entity_id
_entity_poly.type
_entity_poly.pdbx_seq_one_letter_code
_entity_poly.pdbx_strand_id
1 'polypeptide(L)'
;MASSSAAENPPRHSPTYYPASNPHDAAANGSSPRVPRTHSNPGVVLLFKSLTLRAKLKMCKDIEDQNDERRKGSLLHAVDPQSHPEPGSETASMFTIDDDDIHRLRRSSYAAMFKDHCGMIPLPLFLNSSLLYITVNAASVPTFKANPKLDERKGNSVIDCKKLLAQLNLAELQIDMGQWVEASYNCFRFQCERDTVKSGGAYSAWWDHHFNFFNFRMDKIEYYDAWKSMELELRQEFYARPCAYDADYYARKYDIVKFSYDLKHQMQSTTTTSTPPTSSPPTETTETTDI
;
A
#
# COMPACT_ATOMS: atom_id res chain seq x y z
N MET A 1 27.85 -48.94 -2.62
CA MET A 1 28.87 -47.91 -2.37
C MET A 1 28.21 -46.55 -2.57
N ALA A 2 27.99 -45.83 -1.47
CA ALA A 2 27.40 -44.50 -1.48
C ALA A 2 28.46 -43.46 -1.87
N SER A 3 28.12 -42.53 -2.75
CA SER A 3 28.92 -41.33 -2.97
C SER A 3 28.00 -40.11 -2.86
N SER A 4 28.21 -39.38 -1.78
CA SER A 4 27.59 -38.11 -1.42
C SER A 4 28.37 -37.00 -2.10
N SER A 5 27.74 -36.19 -2.95
CA SER A 5 28.31 -34.93 -3.41
C SER A 5 27.51 -33.78 -2.79
N ALA A 6 28.13 -33.18 -1.77
CA ALA A 6 27.68 -31.98 -1.09
C ALA A 6 27.51 -30.82 -2.08
N ALA A 7 26.35 -30.14 -2.01
CA ALA A 7 26.14 -28.88 -2.69
C ALA A 7 26.86 -27.76 -1.91
N GLU A 8 27.87 -27.15 -2.54
CA GLU A 8 28.51 -25.93 -2.07
C GLU A 8 27.50 -24.77 -2.06
N ASN A 9 27.36 -24.14 -0.89
CA ASN A 9 26.62 -22.89 -0.75
C ASN A 9 27.42 -21.73 -1.36
N PRO A 10 26.81 -20.84 -2.17
CA PRO A 10 27.47 -19.61 -2.59
C PRO A 10 27.65 -18.65 -1.40
N PRO A 11 28.68 -17.80 -1.41
CA PRO A 11 29.09 -17.02 -0.26
C PRO A 11 28.04 -16.00 0.15
N ARG A 12 27.53 -16.15 1.38
CA ARG A 12 26.79 -15.09 2.08
C ARG A 12 27.76 -13.95 2.34
N HIS A 13 27.49 -12.78 1.76
CA HIS A 13 28.11 -11.54 2.18
C HIS A 13 27.74 -11.26 3.64
N SER A 14 28.70 -11.47 4.54
CA SER A 14 28.62 -11.02 5.92
C SER A 14 28.53 -9.49 5.98
N PRO A 15 27.73 -8.90 6.87
CA PRO A 15 27.77 -7.47 7.13
C PRO A 15 29.15 -7.09 7.65
N THR A 16 29.85 -6.22 6.92
CA THR A 16 31.12 -5.66 7.36
C THR A 16 30.87 -4.78 8.59
N TYR A 17 31.40 -5.22 9.73
CA TYR A 17 31.51 -4.41 10.95
C TYR A 17 32.46 -3.25 10.64
N TYR A 18 31.97 -2.01 10.70
CA TYR A 18 32.86 -0.85 10.75
C TYR A 18 33.50 -0.78 12.14
N PRO A 19 34.83 -0.72 12.26
CA PRO A 19 35.48 -0.49 13.53
C PRO A 19 35.27 0.96 14.01
N ALA A 20 35.26 1.10 15.34
CA ALA A 20 35.04 2.33 16.07
C ALA A 20 36.05 3.44 15.70
N SER A 21 35.52 4.64 15.50
CA SER A 21 36.09 5.97 15.77
C SER A 21 37.58 6.04 16.07
N ASN A 22 38.36 6.64 15.16
CA ASN A 22 39.68 7.16 15.46
C ASN A 22 39.57 8.60 16.01
N PRO A 23 40.22 8.93 17.14
CA PRO A 23 40.10 10.21 17.82
C PRO A 23 41.15 11.20 17.32
N HIS A 24 40.86 11.89 16.23
CA HIS A 24 41.61 13.08 15.82
C HIS A 24 40.63 14.06 15.21
N ASP A 25 39.98 14.85 16.05
CA ASP A 25 39.47 16.18 15.71
C ASP A 25 39.08 16.89 17.02
N ALA A 26 40.11 17.21 17.81
CA ALA A 26 40.03 18.16 18.90
C ALA A 26 40.93 19.35 18.54
N ALA A 27 40.40 20.29 17.77
CA ALA A 27 40.94 21.65 17.72
C ALA A 27 39.82 22.63 17.34
N ALA A 28 39.65 23.60 18.22
CA ALA A 28 38.58 24.57 18.25
C ALA A 28 38.50 25.43 16.99
N ASN A 29 37.26 25.71 16.56
CA ASN A 29 36.94 27.04 16.05
C ASN A 29 35.55 27.44 16.54
N GLY A 30 35.52 28.48 17.37
CA GLY A 30 34.31 29.07 17.89
C GLY A 30 33.45 29.58 16.75
N SER A 31 32.40 28.84 16.40
CA SER A 31 31.31 29.37 15.61
C SER A 31 30.20 29.75 16.59
N SER A 32 29.83 31.04 16.60
CA SER A 32 28.57 31.45 17.22
C SER A 32 27.44 30.57 16.68
N PRO A 33 26.45 30.19 17.49
CA PRO A 33 25.34 29.36 17.02
C PRO A 33 24.73 29.99 15.77
N ARG A 34 24.79 29.27 14.64
CA ARG A 34 24.21 29.73 13.37
C ARG A 34 22.72 29.93 13.59
N VAL A 35 22.29 31.18 13.73
CA VAL A 35 20.87 31.53 13.79
C VAL A 35 20.26 31.16 12.45
N PRO A 36 19.24 30.28 12.39
CA PRO A 36 18.56 29.94 11.16
C PRO A 36 17.98 31.21 10.52
N ARG A 37 18.50 31.60 9.35
CA ARG A 37 18.05 32.82 8.63
C ARG A 37 16.65 32.67 8.02
N THR A 38 16.16 31.46 7.82
CA THR A 38 14.89 31.20 7.11
C THR A 38 13.67 31.09 8.01
N HIS A 39 13.83 30.96 9.33
CA HIS A 39 12.71 30.75 10.26
C HIS A 39 12.86 31.52 11.58
N SER A 40 13.30 32.78 11.52
CA SER A 40 13.50 33.60 12.71
C SER A 40 12.19 34.05 13.39
N ASN A 41 11.03 33.79 12.77
CA ASN A 41 9.72 34.10 13.33
C ASN A 41 9.08 32.86 13.98
N PRO A 42 8.84 32.86 15.31
CA PRO A 42 8.20 31.75 16.02
C PRO A 42 6.83 31.34 15.44
N GLY A 43 6.06 32.29 14.91
CA GLY A 43 4.75 32.02 14.30
C GLY A 43 4.85 31.20 13.01
N VAL A 44 5.92 31.42 12.23
CA VAL A 44 6.19 30.67 10.99
C VAL A 44 6.60 29.23 11.32
N VAL A 45 7.38 29.03 12.38
CA VAL A 45 7.74 27.69 12.87
C VAL A 45 6.50 26.92 13.34
N LEU A 46 5.56 27.58 14.04
CA LEU A 46 4.30 26.96 14.46
C LEU A 46 3.44 26.57 13.25
N LEU A 47 3.37 27.43 12.23
CA LEU A 47 2.64 27.12 11.01
C LEU A 47 3.25 25.90 10.30
N PHE A 48 4.57 25.83 10.19
CA PHE A 48 5.26 24.66 9.62
C PHE A 48 5.04 23.37 10.42
N LYS A 49 5.04 23.45 11.76
CA LYS A 49 4.71 22.31 12.62
C LYS A 49 3.28 21.82 12.45
N SER A 50 2.35 22.74 12.18
CA SER A 50 0.93 22.43 11.95
C SER A 50 0.62 21.82 10.58
N LEU A 51 1.57 21.86 9.63
CA LEU A 51 1.37 21.24 8.32
C LEU A 51 1.20 19.73 8.44
N THR A 52 0.39 19.17 7.55
CA THR A 52 0.31 17.72 7.40
C THR A 52 1.67 17.16 6.95
N LEU A 53 2.00 15.94 7.40
CA LEU A 53 3.23 15.25 6.98
C LEU A 53 3.37 15.17 5.45
N ARG A 54 2.25 14.94 4.74
CA ARG A 54 2.23 14.95 3.26
C ARG A 54 2.67 16.29 2.68
N ALA A 55 2.18 17.40 3.24
CA ALA A 55 2.58 18.73 2.81
C ALA A 55 4.06 19.01 3.13
N LYS A 56 4.52 18.62 4.32
CA LYS A 56 5.95 18.74 4.71
C LYS A 56 6.87 18.00 3.73
N LEU A 57 6.55 16.74 3.41
CA LEU A 57 7.34 15.92 2.47
C LEU A 57 7.34 16.50 1.06
N LYS A 58 6.19 16.97 0.57
CA LYS A 58 6.10 17.62 -0.74
C LYS A 58 7.00 18.85 -0.80
N MET A 59 6.96 19.70 0.23
CA MET A 59 7.82 20.88 0.27
C MET A 59 9.30 20.52 0.39
N CYS A 60 9.67 19.47 1.12
CA CYS A 60 11.06 18.97 1.14
C CYS A 60 11.53 18.55 -0.26
N LYS A 61 10.67 17.86 -1.02
CA LYS A 61 10.98 17.47 -2.40
C LYS A 61 11.16 18.69 -3.31
N ASP A 62 10.25 19.67 -3.23
CA ASP A 62 10.35 20.90 -4.02
C ASP A 62 11.63 21.68 -3.68
N ILE A 63 12.07 21.68 -2.41
CA ILE A 63 13.34 22.28 -1.98
C ILE A 63 14.55 21.53 -2.54
N GLU A 64 14.50 20.20 -2.55
CA GLU A 64 15.56 19.35 -3.11
C GLU A 64 15.74 19.62 -4.61
N ASP A 65 14.64 19.59 -5.37
CA ASP A 65 14.65 19.84 -6.82
C ASP A 65 15.21 21.26 -7.13
N GLN A 66 14.84 22.28 -6.33
CA GLN A 66 15.40 23.63 -6.47
C GLN A 66 16.88 23.72 -6.10
N ASN A 67 17.33 22.99 -5.09
CA ASN A 67 18.73 22.94 -4.70
C ASN A 67 19.59 22.27 -5.76
N ASP A 68 19.07 21.26 -6.46
CA ASP A 68 19.74 20.62 -7.59
C ASP A 68 19.94 21.59 -8.76
N GLU A 69 18.93 22.37 -9.12
CA GLU A 69 19.07 23.40 -10.15
C GLU A 69 20.07 24.49 -9.74
N ARG A 70 20.09 24.91 -8.46
CA ARG A 70 21.10 25.86 -7.96
C ARG A 70 22.52 25.27 -8.05
N ARG A 71 22.72 24.01 -7.63
CA ARG A 71 24.01 23.31 -7.73
C ARG A 71 24.49 23.19 -9.16
N LYS A 72 23.59 22.87 -10.08
CA LYS A 72 23.86 22.83 -11.51
C LYS A 72 24.25 24.21 -12.05
N GLY A 73 23.57 25.28 -11.63
CA GLY A 73 23.94 26.65 -11.94
C GLY A 73 25.35 27.01 -11.45
N SER A 74 25.70 26.69 -10.21
CA SER A 74 27.06 26.88 -9.68
C SER A 74 28.11 26.10 -10.46
N LEU A 75 27.79 24.87 -10.87
CA LEU A 75 28.68 24.03 -11.68
C LEU A 75 28.91 24.65 -13.07
N LEU A 76 27.84 25.10 -13.74
CA LEU A 76 27.93 25.74 -15.06
C LEU A 76 28.71 27.05 -15.01
N HIS A 77 28.49 27.87 -13.99
CA HIS A 77 29.29 29.08 -13.74
C HIS A 77 30.77 28.75 -13.53
N ALA A 78 31.10 27.68 -12.80
CA ALA A 78 32.49 27.27 -12.58
C ALA A 78 33.18 26.76 -13.86
N VAL A 79 32.42 26.13 -14.76
CA VAL A 79 32.93 25.56 -16.02
C VAL A 79 33.05 26.63 -17.11
N ASP A 80 32.08 27.52 -17.22
CA ASP A 80 32.08 28.61 -18.20
C ASP A 80 31.44 29.89 -17.61
N PRO A 81 32.25 30.72 -16.92
CA PRO A 81 31.78 31.96 -16.33
C PRO A 81 31.33 33.02 -17.35
N GLN A 82 31.74 32.91 -18.62
CA GLN A 82 31.38 33.90 -19.65
C GLN A 82 29.96 33.70 -20.17
N SER A 83 29.51 32.45 -20.31
CA SER A 83 28.12 32.14 -20.69
C SER A 83 27.17 32.07 -19.49
N HIS A 84 27.71 31.88 -18.28
CA HIS A 84 26.96 31.83 -17.04
C HIS A 84 27.59 32.76 -16.00
N PRO A 85 27.35 34.09 -16.04
CA PRO A 85 28.05 35.07 -15.20
C PRO A 85 27.65 35.04 -13.72
N GLU A 86 26.47 34.48 -13.41
CA GLU A 86 25.95 34.42 -12.04
C GLU A 86 26.20 33.02 -11.43
N PRO A 87 26.88 32.92 -10.28
CA PRO A 87 26.98 31.66 -9.55
C PRO A 87 25.60 31.25 -9.03
N GLY A 88 25.34 29.94 -8.97
CA GLY A 88 24.13 29.42 -8.33
C GLY A 88 24.02 29.88 -6.88
N SER A 89 22.81 30.27 -6.45
CA SER A 89 22.56 30.83 -5.12
C SER A 89 22.73 29.80 -3.99
N GLU A 90 22.79 30.27 -2.74
CA GLU A 90 22.80 29.41 -1.55
C GLU A 90 21.63 28.40 -1.57
N THR A 91 21.91 27.17 -1.11
CA THR A 91 20.91 26.10 -1.02
C THR A 91 19.98 26.33 0.18
N ALA A 92 18.69 26.05 -0.02
CA ALA A 92 17.70 26.10 1.05
C ALA A 92 17.81 24.86 1.94
N SER A 93 17.59 25.02 3.24
CA SER A 93 17.57 23.89 4.19
C SER A 93 16.25 23.12 4.12
N MET A 94 16.33 21.81 4.26
CA MET A 94 15.15 20.94 4.37
C MET A 94 14.51 21.05 5.75
N PHE A 95 13.21 20.76 5.85
CA PHE A 95 12.52 20.66 7.12
C PHE A 95 13.00 19.43 7.90
N THR A 96 13.22 19.59 9.21
CA THR A 96 13.45 18.47 10.10
C THR A 96 12.15 17.70 10.28
N ILE A 97 12.15 16.41 9.93
CA ILE A 97 11.07 15.48 10.26
C ILE A 97 11.24 15.10 11.74
N ASP A 98 10.23 15.35 12.56
CA ASP A 98 10.26 15.00 13.98
C ASP A 98 9.97 13.50 14.20
N ASP A 99 10.23 13.02 15.42
CA ASP A 99 10.06 11.60 15.74
C ASP A 99 8.61 11.14 15.56
N ASP A 100 7.63 12.01 15.82
CA ASP A 100 6.21 11.73 15.62
C ASP A 100 5.88 11.51 14.12
N ASP A 101 6.43 12.34 13.24
CA ASP A 101 6.31 12.19 11.80
C ASP A 101 7.04 10.94 11.29
N ILE A 102 8.20 10.59 11.86
CA ILE A 102 8.88 9.31 11.59
C ILE A 102 8.01 8.13 12.01
N HIS A 103 7.37 8.20 13.18
CA HIS A 103 6.45 7.17 13.64
C HIS A 103 5.20 7.06 12.73
N ARG A 104 4.73 8.18 12.16
CA ARG A 104 3.65 8.18 11.16
C ARG A 104 4.08 7.57 9.84
N LEU A 105 5.29 7.85 9.34
CA LEU A 105 5.87 7.19 8.16
C LEU A 105 5.98 5.67 8.33
N ARG A 106 6.25 5.21 9.56
CA ARG A 106 6.32 3.77 9.89
C ARG A 106 4.96 3.08 9.97
N ARG A 107 3.85 3.81 10.02
CA ARG A 107 2.49 3.20 10.00
C ARG A 107 2.13 2.79 8.58
N SER A 108 1.74 1.52 8.41
CA SER A 108 1.37 0.91 7.12
C SER A 108 0.31 1.70 6.34
N SER A 109 -0.57 2.45 7.02
CA SER A 109 -1.60 3.29 6.39
C SER A 109 -1.07 4.56 5.70
N TYR A 110 0.09 5.08 6.09
CA TYR A 110 0.70 6.27 5.47
C TYR A 110 1.65 5.90 4.31
N ALA A 111 2.40 4.81 4.44
CA ALA A 111 3.11 4.21 3.30
C ALA A 111 2.12 3.78 2.19
N ALA A 112 0.90 3.40 2.59
CA ALA A 112 -0.18 3.11 1.66
C ALA A 112 -0.67 4.34 0.87
N MET A 113 -0.43 5.58 1.32
CA MET A 113 -0.84 6.78 0.58
C MET A 113 0.06 7.09 -0.63
N PHE A 114 1.23 6.44 -0.73
CA PHE A 114 2.13 6.52 -1.88
C PHE A 114 1.99 5.30 -2.82
N LYS A 115 0.94 4.49 -2.62
CA LYS A 115 0.59 3.35 -3.49
C LYS A 115 0.01 3.85 -4.81
N ASP A 116 0.88 4.16 -5.76
CA ASP A 116 0.68 3.51 -7.05
C ASP A 116 1.14 2.07 -6.85
N HIS A 117 0.18 1.13 -6.75
CA HIS A 117 0.39 -0.29 -6.47
C HIS A 117 1.19 -1.01 -7.57
N CYS A 118 2.45 -0.63 -7.74
CA CYS A 118 3.33 -1.18 -8.74
C CYS A 118 3.68 -2.64 -8.38
N GLY A 119 2.85 -3.59 -8.82
CA GLY A 119 3.16 -5.03 -8.79
C GLY A 119 2.04 -5.94 -8.25
N MET A 120 1.01 -5.42 -7.59
CA MET A 120 -0.13 -6.24 -7.16
C MET A 120 -1.08 -6.48 -8.33
N ILE A 121 -1.35 -7.75 -8.65
CA ILE A 121 -2.38 -8.12 -9.61
C ILE A 121 -3.72 -8.16 -8.86
N PRO A 122 -4.71 -7.36 -9.25
CA PRO A 122 -6.00 -7.32 -8.56
C PRO A 122 -6.73 -8.66 -8.62
N LEU A 123 -7.36 -9.04 -7.51
CA LEU A 123 -8.00 -10.36 -7.38
C LEU A 123 -9.08 -10.63 -8.45
N PRO A 124 -9.93 -9.67 -8.86
CA PRO A 124 -10.95 -9.89 -9.91
C PRO A 124 -10.39 -10.30 -11.29
N LEU A 125 -9.10 -10.06 -11.58
CA LEU A 125 -8.48 -10.54 -12.82
C LEU A 125 -8.24 -12.05 -12.83
N PHE A 126 -8.35 -12.72 -11.68
CA PHE A 126 -8.26 -14.17 -11.53
C PHE A 126 -9.61 -14.88 -11.65
N LEU A 127 -10.71 -14.18 -11.93
CA LEU A 127 -11.97 -14.82 -12.33
C LEU A 127 -11.78 -15.58 -13.64
N ASN A 128 -12.42 -16.74 -13.81
CA ASN A 128 -12.37 -17.54 -15.02
C ASN A 128 -12.85 -16.74 -16.24
N SER A 129 -13.83 -15.86 -16.07
CA SER A 129 -14.29 -14.94 -17.12
C SER A 129 -13.18 -13.96 -17.55
N SER A 130 -12.47 -13.38 -16.59
CA SER A 130 -11.31 -12.51 -16.83
C SER A 130 -10.16 -13.26 -17.50
N LEU A 131 -9.82 -14.46 -17.00
CA LEU A 131 -8.77 -15.30 -17.57
C LEU A 131 -9.09 -15.73 -19.00
N LEU A 132 -10.33 -16.16 -19.26
CA LEU A 132 -10.80 -16.50 -20.60
C LEU A 132 -10.72 -15.29 -21.53
N TYR A 133 -11.15 -14.11 -21.06
CA TYR A 133 -11.03 -12.87 -21.84
C TYR A 133 -9.58 -12.60 -22.23
N ILE A 134 -8.64 -12.68 -21.28
CA ILE A 134 -7.21 -12.47 -21.53
C ILE A 134 -6.69 -13.49 -22.54
N THR A 135 -7.05 -14.77 -22.42
CA THR A 135 -6.61 -15.82 -23.36
C THR A 135 -7.13 -15.57 -24.77
N VAL A 136 -8.41 -15.22 -24.93
CA VAL A 136 -9.04 -15.01 -26.25
C VAL A 136 -8.60 -13.69 -26.88
N ASN A 137 -8.37 -12.65 -26.07
CA ASN A 137 -8.11 -11.28 -26.53
C ASN A 137 -6.66 -10.85 -26.29
N ALA A 138 -5.71 -11.79 -26.19
CA ALA A 138 -4.34 -11.51 -25.78
C ALA A 138 -3.65 -10.37 -26.56
N ALA A 139 -3.97 -10.21 -27.85
CA ALA A 139 -3.42 -9.16 -28.71
C ALA A 139 -4.00 -7.75 -28.43
N SER A 140 -5.20 -7.64 -27.86
CA SER A 140 -5.89 -6.38 -27.57
C SER A 140 -5.95 -6.04 -26.08
N VAL A 141 -5.39 -6.89 -25.21
CA VAL A 141 -5.22 -6.59 -23.79
C VAL A 141 -4.36 -5.33 -23.64
N PRO A 142 -4.77 -4.35 -22.82
CA PRO A 142 -3.99 -3.15 -22.61
C PRO A 142 -2.64 -3.51 -21.98
N THR A 143 -1.56 -3.00 -22.58
CA THR A 143 -0.19 -3.21 -22.09
C THR A 143 0.56 -1.89 -22.00
N PHE A 144 1.63 -1.88 -21.20
CA PHE A 144 2.64 -0.84 -21.20
C PHE A 144 4.03 -1.46 -21.35
N LYS A 145 5.02 -0.64 -21.72
CA LYS A 145 6.42 -1.08 -21.77
C LYS A 145 7.04 -0.90 -20.39
N ALA A 146 7.45 -2.01 -19.77
CA ALA A 146 8.25 -1.97 -18.57
C ALA A 146 9.64 -1.37 -18.87
N ASN A 147 10.32 -0.87 -17.85
CA ASN A 147 11.70 -0.43 -18.05
C ASN A 147 12.58 -1.64 -18.40
N PRO A 148 13.47 -1.51 -19.40
CA PRO A 148 14.44 -2.56 -19.69
C PRO A 148 15.35 -2.78 -18.47
N LYS A 149 15.80 -4.01 -18.28
CA LYS A 149 16.91 -4.31 -17.35
C LYS A 149 18.22 -3.70 -17.87
N LEU A 150 19.24 -3.63 -17.01
CA LEU A 150 20.53 -3.00 -17.31
C LEU A 150 21.23 -3.58 -18.57
N ASP A 151 20.89 -4.81 -18.94
CA ASP A 151 21.40 -5.58 -20.07
C ASP A 151 20.43 -5.69 -21.26
N GLU A 152 19.20 -5.21 -21.12
CA GLU A 152 18.15 -5.32 -22.13
C GLU A 152 18.02 -4.01 -22.94
N ARG A 153 17.95 -4.11 -24.27
CA ARG A 153 17.77 -2.91 -25.14
C ARG A 153 16.32 -2.43 -25.23
N LYS A 154 15.35 -3.28 -24.89
CA LYS A 154 13.92 -3.00 -24.98
C LYS A 154 13.21 -3.58 -23.78
N GLY A 155 12.29 -2.79 -23.22
CA GLY A 155 11.40 -3.22 -22.17
C GLY A 155 10.38 -4.27 -22.63
N ASN A 156 10.10 -5.23 -21.75
CA ASN A 156 9.04 -6.21 -21.97
C ASN A 156 7.66 -5.53 -21.98
N SER A 157 6.73 -6.03 -22.81
CA SER A 157 5.32 -5.64 -22.71
C SER A 157 4.70 -6.32 -21.49
N VAL A 158 4.08 -5.53 -20.62
CA VAL A 158 3.41 -6.01 -19.41
C VAL A 158 1.95 -5.59 -19.46
N ILE A 159 1.05 -6.46 -19.02
CA ILE A 159 -0.40 -6.18 -18.93
C ILE A 159 -0.63 -5.01 -17.95
N ASP A 160 -1.33 -3.99 -18.42
CA ASP A 160 -1.80 -2.88 -17.60
C ASP A 160 -3.05 -3.32 -16.84
N CYS A 161 -2.84 -3.88 -15.65
CA CYS A 161 -3.92 -4.44 -14.83
C CYS A 161 -5.00 -3.39 -14.49
N LYS A 162 -4.62 -2.12 -14.33
CA LYS A 162 -5.57 -1.04 -14.00
C LYS A 162 -6.48 -0.73 -15.20
N LYS A 163 -5.92 -0.61 -16.39
CA LYS A 163 -6.72 -0.42 -17.62
C LYS A 163 -7.56 -1.65 -17.93
N LEU A 164 -7.02 -2.86 -17.73
CA LEU A 164 -7.75 -4.10 -17.98
C LEU A 164 -8.96 -4.24 -17.04
N LEU A 165 -8.80 -3.94 -15.74
CA LEU A 165 -9.92 -3.91 -14.80
C LEU A 165 -11.01 -2.94 -15.26
N ALA A 166 -10.63 -1.72 -15.64
CA ALA A 166 -11.58 -0.72 -16.13
C ALA A 166 -12.32 -1.19 -17.39
N GLN A 167 -11.60 -1.82 -18.32
CA GLN A 167 -12.17 -2.38 -19.56
C GLN A 167 -13.15 -3.53 -19.29
N LEU A 168 -12.91 -4.34 -18.26
CA LEU A 168 -13.79 -5.42 -17.84
C LEU A 168 -14.91 -4.97 -16.88
N ASN A 169 -14.96 -3.69 -16.53
CA ASN A 169 -15.86 -3.14 -15.50
C ASN A 169 -15.76 -3.90 -14.17
N LEU A 170 -14.53 -4.23 -13.75
CA LEU A 170 -14.23 -4.94 -12.52
C LEU A 170 -13.49 -4.02 -11.54
N ALA A 171 -13.67 -4.26 -10.25
CA ALA A 171 -12.95 -3.58 -9.19
C ALA A 171 -12.77 -4.48 -7.96
N GLU A 172 -11.72 -4.21 -7.19
CA GLU A 172 -11.54 -4.82 -5.86
C GLU A 172 -12.77 -4.54 -4.98
N LEU A 173 -13.09 -5.47 -4.07
CA LEU A 173 -14.25 -5.43 -3.15
C LEU A 173 -15.64 -5.51 -3.81
N GLN A 174 -15.73 -5.52 -5.14
CA GLN A 174 -17.00 -5.62 -5.88
C GLN A 174 -17.37 -7.06 -6.29
N ILE A 175 -16.50 -8.03 -6.01
CA ILE A 175 -16.80 -9.45 -6.26
C ILE A 175 -17.57 -10.06 -5.08
N ASP A 176 -18.48 -10.98 -5.36
CA ASP A 176 -19.19 -11.75 -4.33
C ASP A 176 -18.31 -12.87 -3.73
N MET A 177 -18.83 -13.56 -2.72
CA MET A 177 -18.07 -14.62 -2.03
C MET A 177 -17.73 -15.81 -2.95
N GLY A 178 -18.63 -16.20 -3.84
CA GLY A 178 -18.38 -17.29 -4.78
C GLY A 178 -17.27 -16.92 -5.77
N GLN A 179 -17.34 -15.70 -6.30
CA GLN A 179 -16.32 -15.11 -7.15
C GLN A 179 -14.98 -14.97 -6.41
N TRP A 180 -14.98 -14.62 -5.13
CA TRP A 180 -13.77 -14.57 -4.32
C TRP A 180 -13.14 -15.95 -4.13
N VAL A 181 -13.93 -17.01 -3.89
CA VAL A 181 -13.42 -18.40 -3.79
C VAL A 181 -12.78 -18.83 -5.11
N GLU A 182 -13.42 -18.54 -6.24
CA GLU A 182 -12.88 -18.82 -7.57
C GLU A 182 -11.57 -18.06 -7.82
N ALA A 183 -11.58 -16.74 -7.62
CA ALA A 183 -10.45 -15.88 -7.88
C ALA A 183 -9.26 -16.16 -6.96
N SER A 184 -9.51 -16.44 -5.67
CA SER A 184 -8.46 -16.79 -4.70
C SER A 184 -7.76 -18.09 -5.07
N TYR A 185 -8.51 -19.10 -5.49
CA TYR A 185 -7.93 -20.36 -5.95
C TYR A 185 -7.07 -20.17 -7.21
N ASN A 186 -7.56 -19.43 -8.21
CA ASN A 186 -6.80 -19.14 -9.42
C ASN A 186 -5.57 -18.27 -9.12
N CYS A 187 -5.68 -17.31 -8.19
CA CYS A 187 -4.56 -16.51 -7.73
C CYS A 187 -3.50 -17.39 -7.08
N PHE A 188 -3.88 -18.27 -6.15
CA PHE A 188 -2.95 -19.22 -5.52
C PHE A 188 -2.20 -20.06 -6.56
N ARG A 189 -2.92 -20.65 -7.53
CA ARG A 189 -2.31 -21.42 -8.62
C ARG A 189 -1.29 -20.62 -9.42
N PHE A 190 -1.61 -19.37 -9.76
CA PHE A 190 -0.68 -18.48 -10.44
C PHE A 190 0.56 -18.19 -9.59
N GLN A 191 0.40 -17.97 -8.28
CA GLN A 191 1.54 -17.69 -7.40
C GLN A 191 2.43 -18.93 -7.22
N CYS A 192 1.88 -20.15 -7.26
CA CYS A 192 2.66 -21.39 -7.28
C CYS A 192 3.60 -21.49 -8.48
N GLU A 193 3.21 -20.96 -9.64
CA GLU A 193 4.08 -20.94 -10.83
C GLU A 193 5.29 -20.01 -10.70
N ARG A 194 5.30 -19.11 -9.71
CA ARG A 194 6.43 -18.21 -9.44
C ARG A 194 7.54 -18.87 -8.64
N ASP A 195 7.22 -19.93 -7.89
CA ASP A 195 8.23 -20.66 -7.15
C ASP A 195 9.07 -21.52 -8.11
N THR A 196 10.38 -21.57 -7.88
CA THR A 196 11.30 -22.41 -8.67
C THR A 196 10.90 -23.88 -8.62
N VAL A 197 10.37 -24.30 -7.47
CA VAL A 197 9.62 -25.55 -7.32
C VAL A 197 8.14 -25.17 -7.44
N LYS A 198 7.51 -25.53 -8.55
CA LYS A 198 6.13 -25.14 -8.94
C LYS A 198 5.03 -25.39 -7.88
N SER A 199 5.36 -26.03 -6.76
CA SER A 199 4.50 -26.21 -5.59
C SER A 199 5.37 -26.41 -4.34
N GLY A 200 5.11 -25.65 -3.27
CA GLY A 200 5.78 -25.80 -1.98
C GLY A 200 6.99 -24.88 -1.74
N GLY A 201 7.20 -23.87 -2.58
CA GLY A 201 8.17 -22.82 -2.28
C GLY A 201 7.66 -21.85 -1.20
N ALA A 202 8.60 -21.14 -0.56
CA ALA A 202 8.29 -20.23 0.53
C ALA A 202 7.33 -19.09 0.13
N TYR A 203 7.27 -18.73 -1.15
CA TYR A 203 6.40 -17.68 -1.64
C TYR A 203 4.95 -18.16 -1.76
N SER A 204 4.71 -19.33 -2.38
CA SER A 204 3.37 -19.93 -2.49
C SER A 204 2.79 -20.34 -1.13
N ALA A 205 3.62 -20.72 -0.16
CA ALA A 205 3.19 -21.09 1.19
C ALA A 205 2.42 -19.96 1.90
N TRP A 206 2.83 -18.69 1.72
CA TRP A 206 2.10 -17.56 2.28
C TRP A 206 0.69 -17.45 1.69
N TRP A 207 0.56 -17.61 0.36
CA TRP A 207 -0.72 -17.53 -0.34
C TRP A 207 -1.67 -18.67 0.04
N ASP A 208 -1.13 -19.88 0.22
CA ASP A 208 -1.89 -21.01 0.75
C ASP A 208 -2.47 -20.68 2.13
N HIS A 209 -1.62 -20.30 3.08
CA HIS A 209 -2.06 -19.96 4.43
C HIS A 209 -3.03 -18.76 4.46
N HIS A 210 -2.76 -17.73 3.65
CA HIS A 210 -3.59 -16.53 3.56
C HIS A 210 -5.02 -16.85 3.11
N PHE A 211 -5.20 -17.53 1.98
CA PHE A 211 -6.54 -17.84 1.49
C PHE A 211 -7.24 -18.92 2.33
N ASN A 212 -6.49 -19.92 2.81
CA ASN A 212 -7.04 -20.97 3.67
C ASN A 212 -7.53 -20.43 5.02
N PHE A 213 -6.91 -19.38 5.56
CA PHE A 213 -7.41 -18.73 6.77
C PHE A 213 -8.88 -18.32 6.64
N PHE A 214 -9.28 -17.71 5.52
CA PHE A 214 -10.66 -17.28 5.28
C PHE A 214 -11.55 -18.45 4.85
N ASN A 215 -11.06 -19.35 4.00
CA ASN A 215 -11.81 -20.53 3.54
C ASN A 215 -12.22 -21.46 4.69
N PHE A 216 -11.42 -21.55 5.75
CA PHE A 216 -11.72 -22.40 6.91
C PHE A 216 -12.56 -21.71 8.01
N ARG A 217 -12.96 -20.45 7.83
CA ARG A 217 -13.92 -19.82 8.75
C ARG A 217 -15.32 -20.41 8.52
N MET A 218 -15.94 -20.85 9.61
CA MET A 218 -17.29 -21.42 9.59
C MET A 218 -18.33 -20.36 9.20
N ASP A 219 -18.05 -19.12 9.57
CA ASP A 219 -18.86 -17.93 9.41
C ASP A 219 -18.39 -17.05 8.22
N LYS A 220 -17.55 -17.59 7.34
CA LYS A 220 -16.97 -16.84 6.20
C LYS A 220 -18.02 -16.19 5.30
N ILE A 221 -19.16 -16.84 5.12
CA ILE A 221 -20.24 -16.36 4.25
C ILE A 221 -20.96 -15.18 4.92
N GLU A 222 -21.30 -15.33 6.21
CA GLU A 222 -22.02 -14.32 6.99
C GLU A 222 -21.24 -13.01 7.09
N TYR A 223 -19.93 -13.10 7.33
CA TYR A 223 -19.08 -11.92 7.51
C TYR A 223 -18.34 -11.49 6.25
N TYR A 224 -18.69 -12.00 5.06
CA TYR A 224 -17.95 -11.73 3.81
C TYR A 224 -17.74 -10.23 3.57
N ASP A 225 -18.81 -9.44 3.66
CA ASP A 225 -18.74 -8.00 3.47
C ASP A 225 -17.89 -7.28 4.53
N ALA A 226 -17.77 -7.86 5.73
CA ALA A 226 -16.92 -7.35 6.79
C ALA A 226 -15.43 -7.60 6.52
N TRP A 227 -15.07 -8.84 6.16
CA TRP A 227 -13.67 -9.24 6.09
C TRP A 227 -13.03 -9.06 4.72
N LYS A 228 -13.78 -8.93 3.61
CA LYS A 228 -13.19 -8.78 2.26
C LYS A 228 -12.27 -7.55 2.13
N SER A 229 -12.57 -6.48 2.86
CA SER A 229 -11.70 -5.29 2.92
C SER A 229 -10.40 -5.56 3.69
N MET A 230 -10.48 -6.31 4.80
CA MET A 230 -9.32 -6.76 5.55
C MET A 230 -8.43 -7.70 4.73
N GLU A 231 -9.02 -8.63 3.98
CA GLU A 231 -8.28 -9.53 3.08
C GLU A 231 -7.45 -8.73 2.06
N LEU A 232 -8.06 -7.74 1.42
CA LEU A 232 -7.39 -6.87 0.46
C LEU A 232 -6.24 -6.11 1.12
N GLU A 233 -6.44 -5.58 2.33
CA GLU A 233 -5.37 -4.90 3.09
C GLU A 233 -4.18 -5.83 3.33
N LEU A 234 -4.43 -7.08 3.73
CA LEU A 234 -3.39 -8.08 4.00
C LEU A 234 -2.60 -8.45 2.73
N ARG A 235 -3.28 -8.61 1.57
CA ARG A 235 -2.59 -8.78 0.28
C ARG A 235 -1.71 -7.58 -0.05
N GLN A 236 -2.25 -6.37 0.12
CA GLN A 236 -1.49 -5.15 -0.15
C GLN A 236 -0.29 -4.99 0.79
N GLU A 237 -0.42 -5.38 2.06
CA GLU A 237 0.67 -5.42 3.03
C GLU A 237 1.77 -6.39 2.57
N PHE A 238 1.40 -7.59 2.11
CA PHE A 238 2.36 -8.57 1.59
C PHE A 238 3.11 -8.07 0.36
N TYR A 239 2.42 -7.44 -0.59
CA TYR A 239 3.08 -6.85 -1.76
C TYR A 239 4.01 -5.69 -1.42
N ALA A 240 3.64 -4.86 -0.44
CA ALA A 240 4.48 -3.74 0.00
C ALA A 240 5.69 -4.22 0.80
N ARG A 241 5.51 -5.26 1.61
CA ARG A 241 6.55 -5.84 2.46
C ARG A 241 6.25 -7.33 2.67
N PRO A 242 6.86 -8.23 1.87
CA PRO A 242 6.70 -9.66 2.05
C PRO A 242 7.05 -10.04 3.49
N CYS A 243 6.12 -10.72 4.15
CA CYS A 243 6.24 -11.13 5.54
C CYS A 243 5.81 -12.59 5.69
N ALA A 244 6.23 -13.21 6.80
CA ALA A 244 5.72 -14.53 7.15
C ALA A 244 4.22 -14.44 7.48
N TYR A 245 3.51 -15.55 7.26
CA TYR A 245 2.14 -15.70 7.73
C TYR A 245 2.13 -15.81 9.26
N ASP A 246 1.19 -15.11 9.90
CA ASP A 246 0.97 -15.11 11.35
C ASP A 246 -0.52 -15.37 11.63
N ALA A 247 -0.82 -16.57 12.11
CA ALA A 247 -2.19 -17.01 12.38
C ALA A 247 -2.87 -16.17 13.46
N ASP A 248 -2.14 -15.76 14.51
CA ASP A 248 -2.69 -15.00 15.62
C ASP A 248 -2.99 -13.56 15.19
N TYR A 249 -2.13 -12.98 14.35
CA TYR A 249 -2.39 -11.67 13.75
C TYR A 249 -3.66 -11.68 12.89
N TYR A 250 -3.84 -12.68 12.05
CA TYR A 250 -5.04 -12.81 11.24
C TYR A 250 -6.28 -13.02 12.11
N ALA A 251 -6.21 -13.89 13.13
CA ALA A 251 -7.31 -14.15 14.06
C ALA A 251 -7.76 -12.85 14.75
N ARG A 252 -6.83 -12.08 15.32
CA ARG A 252 -7.14 -10.78 15.96
C ARG A 252 -7.81 -9.80 15.00
N LYS A 253 -7.29 -9.66 13.78
CA LYS A 253 -7.89 -8.78 12.78
C LYS A 253 -9.28 -9.26 12.37
N TYR A 254 -9.49 -10.57 12.25
CA TYR A 254 -10.78 -11.17 11.92
C TYR A 254 -11.82 -10.90 13.01
N ASP A 255 -11.45 -11.06 14.28
CA ASP A 255 -12.33 -10.76 15.41
C ASP A 255 -12.72 -9.28 15.46
N ILE A 256 -11.78 -8.38 15.15
CA ILE A 256 -12.05 -6.93 15.07
C ILE A 256 -13.08 -6.60 13.98
N VAL A 257 -12.94 -7.17 12.78
CA VAL A 257 -13.88 -6.88 11.69
C VAL A 257 -15.27 -7.47 11.97
N LYS A 258 -15.34 -8.65 12.60
CA LYS A 258 -16.59 -9.24 13.05
C LYS A 258 -17.30 -8.36 14.09
N PHE A 259 -16.58 -8.00 15.15
CA PHE A 259 -17.14 -7.13 16.20
C PHE A 259 -17.63 -5.80 15.62
N SER A 260 -16.87 -5.22 14.69
CA SER A 260 -17.26 -3.97 14.01
C SER A 260 -18.49 -4.15 13.12
N TYR A 261 -18.67 -5.32 12.51
CA TYR A 261 -19.83 -5.65 11.70
C TYR A 261 -21.08 -5.82 12.57
N ASP A 262 -20.99 -6.62 13.64
CA ASP A 262 -22.10 -6.85 14.57
C ASP A 262 -22.59 -5.55 15.20
N LEU A 263 -21.65 -4.70 15.64
CA LEU A 263 -21.97 -3.39 16.20
C LEU A 263 -22.71 -2.51 15.18
N LYS A 264 -22.27 -2.47 13.92
CA LYS A 264 -22.95 -1.72 12.87
C LYS A 264 -24.37 -2.24 12.62
N HIS A 265 -24.55 -3.56 12.55
CA HIS A 265 -25.86 -4.17 12.36
C HIS A 265 -26.80 -3.89 13.54
N GLN A 266 -26.29 -3.89 14.77
CA GLN A 266 -27.07 -3.54 15.96
C GLN A 266 -27.48 -2.05 15.99
N MET A 267 -26.60 -1.15 15.56
CA MET A 267 -26.93 0.28 15.46
C MET A 267 -27.96 0.56 14.35
N GLN A 268 -27.89 -0.18 13.24
CA GLN A 268 -28.86 -0.04 12.15
C GLN A 268 -30.24 -0.57 12.55
N SER A 269 -30.30 -1.70 13.27
CA SER A 269 -31.58 -2.26 13.72
C SER A 269 -32.31 -1.40 14.76
N THR A 270 -31.58 -0.66 15.59
CA THR A 270 -32.16 0.26 16.59
C THR A 270 -32.66 1.58 16.01
N THR A 271 -32.23 1.96 14.81
CA THR A 271 -32.63 3.22 14.16
C THR A 271 -33.94 3.08 13.37
N THR A 272 -34.30 1.87 12.94
CA THR A 272 -35.49 1.63 12.09
C THR A 272 -36.79 1.45 12.88
N THR A 273 -36.75 1.44 14.21
CA THR A 273 -37.94 1.26 15.09
C THR A 273 -38.40 2.58 15.72
N SER A 274 -38.61 3.62 14.91
CA SER A 274 -39.40 4.79 15.32
C SER A 274 -40.46 5.12 14.28
N THR A 275 -41.45 4.23 14.14
CA THR A 275 -42.71 4.56 13.47
C THR A 275 -43.56 5.37 14.46
N PRO A 276 -44.09 6.56 14.11
CA PRO A 276 -44.99 7.29 14.99
C PRO A 276 -46.30 6.50 15.17
N PRO A 277 -46.94 6.54 16.34
CA PRO A 277 -48.19 5.83 16.56
C PRO A 277 -49.29 6.42 15.66
N THR A 278 -49.81 5.60 14.75
CA THR A 278 -51.04 5.85 14.00
C THR A 278 -52.19 5.99 15.00
N SER A 279 -52.73 7.20 15.12
CA SER A 279 -54.00 7.46 15.81
C SER A 279 -55.14 6.91 14.95
N SER A 280 -55.74 5.80 15.37
CA SER A 280 -56.99 5.30 14.82
C SER A 280 -58.15 6.23 15.22
N PRO A 281 -59.10 6.56 14.32
CA PRO A 281 -60.31 7.27 14.68
C PRO A 281 -61.36 6.31 15.31
N PRO A 282 -62.31 6.83 16.10
CA PRO A 282 -63.25 6.02 16.86
C PRO A 282 -64.34 5.39 15.99
N THR A 283 -64.70 4.17 16.36
CA THR A 283 -65.80 3.36 15.83
C THR A 283 -67.15 4.05 16.07
N GLU A 284 -67.88 4.33 14.99
CA GLU A 284 -69.27 4.79 15.05
C GLU A 284 -70.20 3.59 14.78
N THR A 285 -70.99 3.25 15.80
CA THR A 285 -71.98 2.18 15.79
C THR A 285 -73.25 2.71 15.12
N THR A 286 -73.61 2.17 13.95
CA THR A 286 -74.95 2.36 13.36
C THR A 286 -75.76 1.08 13.49
N GLU A 287 -76.67 1.06 14.46
CA GLU A 287 -77.92 0.32 14.38
C GLU A 287 -78.75 0.87 13.23
N THR A 288 -79.26 0.03 12.33
CA THR A 288 -80.47 0.37 11.58
C THR A 288 -81.28 -0.89 11.28
N THR A 289 -82.55 -0.76 11.60
CA THR A 289 -83.62 -1.75 11.73
C THR A 289 -84.18 -2.17 10.38
N ASP A 290 -84.66 -3.41 10.31
CA ASP A 290 -85.56 -3.98 9.30
C ASP A 290 -86.73 -3.04 8.93
N ILE A 291 -86.97 -2.85 7.61
CA ILE A 291 -88.23 -3.14 6.87
C ILE A 291 -87.86 -3.47 5.41
#